data_AF-A0A4E0S1Q1-F1
#
_entry.id   AF-A0A4E0S1Q1-F1
#
_cell.length_a   1.000
_cell.length_b   1.000
_cell.length_c   1.000
_cell.angle_alpha   90.00
_cell.angle_beta   90.00
_cell.angle_gamma   90.00
#
_symmetry.space_group_name_H-M   'P 1'
#
loop_
_entity.id
_entity.type
_entity.pdbx_description
1 polymer ?
#
loop_
_entity_poly.entity_id
_entity_poly.type
_entity_poly.pdbx_seq_one_letter_code
_entity_poly.pdbx_strand_id
1 'polypeptide(L)'
;MTTRDLLHKSVKRNSICDPHLTVSAVDVRVFKHASREITLGPDQFFQLANFLGQLVCWSQRILETNIELCVFCRNNNEPFEVYTAHKTKDRSGRVTCPILRQFVCPVCGGTGDRAHTIRYCPKLRTQSTVTCASSGRGCSMNSPLRLSSQLVEAGLLDPGTCCVGNT
;
A
#
# COMPACT_ATOMS: atom_id res chain seq x y z
N MET A 1 31.60 8.29 46.78
CA MET A 1 32.13 7.10 47.47
C MET A 1 31.17 6.85 48.62
N THR A 2 30.25 5.88 48.67
CA THR A 2 30.23 4.44 48.33
C THR A 2 28.75 4.00 48.24
N THR A 3 28.28 3.37 47.14
CA THR A 3 27.79 1.95 47.02
C THR A 3 26.97 1.43 48.22
N ARG A 4 25.83 0.71 48.14
CA ARG A 4 25.07 -0.03 47.12
C ARG A 4 23.77 -0.53 47.83
N ASP A 5 22.86 -1.15 47.08
CA ASP A 5 21.68 -1.97 47.51
C ASP A 5 20.32 -1.23 47.46
N LEU A 6 19.43 -1.39 46.46
CA LEU A 6 18.76 -2.54 45.84
C LEU A 6 17.28 -2.64 46.30
N LEU A 7 16.42 -2.39 45.32
CA LEU A 7 15.12 -3.02 45.00
C LEU A 7 13.94 -3.06 46.00
N HIS A 8 12.80 -2.62 45.43
CA HIS A 8 11.43 -3.11 45.62
C HIS A 8 10.71 -2.81 46.96
N LYS A 9 10.01 -1.67 46.98
CA LYS A 9 8.86 -1.48 47.89
C LYS A 9 7.70 -2.37 47.42
N SER A 10 7.41 -3.40 48.21
CA SER A 10 6.31 -4.33 48.01
C SER A 10 4.94 -3.64 47.97
N VAL A 11 4.13 -4.12 47.03
CA VAL A 11 2.68 -4.02 46.96
C VAL A 11 2.08 -4.35 48.34
N LYS A 12 1.37 -3.38 48.94
CA LYS A 12 0.50 -3.65 50.10
C LYS A 12 -0.63 -4.58 49.64
N ARG A 13 -0.52 -5.86 49.98
CA ARG A 13 -1.61 -6.83 49.90
C ARG A 13 -2.70 -6.36 50.87
N ASN A 14 -3.80 -5.86 50.34
CA ASN A 14 -4.97 -5.55 51.16
C ASN A 14 -5.70 -6.86 51.44
N SER A 15 -5.60 -7.28 52.69
CA SER A 15 -6.37 -8.36 53.30
C SER A 15 -7.82 -7.89 53.50
N ILE A 16 -8.77 -8.44 52.74
CA ILE A 16 -10.17 -8.49 53.15
C ILE A 16 -10.62 -9.94 53.02
N CYS A 17 -10.69 -10.61 54.17
CA CYS A 17 -11.52 -11.78 54.38
C CYS A 17 -12.89 -11.27 54.82
N ASP A 18 -13.89 -11.32 53.96
CA ASP A 18 -15.30 -11.20 54.33
C ASP A 18 -16.08 -12.29 53.58
N PRO A 19 -16.51 -13.40 54.22
CA PRO A 19 -17.15 -14.51 53.53
C PRO A 19 -18.68 -14.38 53.48
N HIS A 20 -19.25 -13.18 53.66
CA HIS A 20 -20.70 -13.05 53.72
C HIS A 20 -21.25 -11.81 53.00
N LEU A 21 -20.95 -11.70 51.70
CA LEU A 21 -21.73 -10.87 50.78
C LEU A 21 -22.32 -11.76 49.69
N THR A 22 -23.62 -12.02 49.80
CA THR A 22 -24.38 -12.80 48.83
C THR A 22 -24.39 -12.06 47.50
N VAL A 23 -23.50 -12.45 46.59
CA VAL A 23 -23.59 -12.05 45.18
C VAL A 23 -24.83 -12.74 44.63
N SER A 24 -25.94 -12.00 44.49
CA SER A 24 -27.05 -12.46 43.67
C SER A 24 -26.49 -12.84 42.31
N ALA A 25 -26.65 -14.11 41.93
CA ALA A 25 -26.20 -14.62 40.65
C ALA A 25 -26.81 -13.78 39.54
N VAL A 26 -26.00 -12.92 38.93
CA VAL A 26 -26.35 -12.33 37.64
C VAL A 26 -26.23 -13.48 36.65
N ASP A 27 -27.36 -13.95 36.18
CA ASP A 27 -27.47 -15.01 35.19
C ASP A 27 -26.88 -14.50 33.86
N VAL A 28 -25.56 -14.62 33.70
CA VAL A 28 -24.88 -14.33 32.44
C VAL A 28 -25.20 -15.48 31.49
N ARG A 29 -26.26 -15.30 30.70
CA ARG A 29 -26.56 -16.21 29.60
C ARG A 29 -25.46 -16.10 28.55
N VAL A 30 -24.53 -17.03 28.60
CA VAL A 30 -23.63 -17.30 27.47
C VAL A 30 -24.50 -17.89 26.37
N PHE A 31 -24.90 -17.07 25.40
CA PHE A 31 -25.48 -17.55 24.16
C PHE A 31 -24.40 -18.38 23.45
N LYS A 32 -24.56 -19.71 23.42
CA LYS A 32 -23.81 -20.55 22.49
C LYS A 32 -24.30 -20.18 21.09
N HIS A 33 -23.59 -19.28 20.41
CA HIS A 33 -23.80 -19.10 18.98
C HIS A 33 -23.50 -20.46 18.33
N ALA A 34 -24.52 -21.06 17.71
CA ALA A 34 -24.31 -22.23 16.87
C ALA A 34 -23.40 -21.80 15.71
N SER A 35 -22.12 -22.09 15.82
CA SER A 35 -21.15 -21.91 14.75
C SER A 35 -21.43 -22.96 13.68
N ARG A 36 -22.33 -22.62 12.75
CA ARG A 36 -22.52 -23.40 11.52
C ARG A 36 -21.25 -23.23 10.70
N GLU A 37 -20.50 -24.29 10.52
CA GLU A 37 -19.39 -24.30 9.57
C GLU A 37 -19.96 -24.11 8.16
N ILE A 38 -19.51 -23.05 7.48
CA ILE A 38 -19.87 -22.78 6.10
C ILE A 38 -18.79 -23.45 5.24
N THR A 39 -19.12 -24.58 4.62
CA THR A 39 -18.25 -25.21 3.62
C THR A 39 -18.37 -24.44 2.31
N LEU A 40 -17.39 -23.57 2.03
CA LEU A 40 -17.32 -22.85 0.77
C LEU A 40 -16.68 -23.73 -0.30
N GLY A 41 -17.35 -23.86 -1.45
CA GLY A 41 -16.72 -24.43 -2.64
C GLY A 41 -15.59 -23.52 -3.16
N PRO A 42 -14.68 -24.04 -4.00
CA PRO A 42 -13.52 -23.29 -4.48
C PRO A 42 -13.90 -21.99 -5.18
N ASP A 43 -14.95 -22.00 -6.00
CA ASP A 43 -15.40 -20.78 -6.71
C ASP A 43 -15.95 -19.72 -5.75
N GLN A 44 -16.75 -20.13 -4.76
CA GLN A 44 -17.28 -19.24 -3.71
C GLN A 44 -16.16 -18.67 -2.84
N PHE A 45 -15.11 -19.44 -2.59
CA PHE A 45 -13.92 -18.96 -1.89
C PHE A 45 -13.18 -17.87 -2.68
N PHE A 46 -12.96 -18.06 -3.99
CA PHE A 46 -12.35 -17.03 -4.84
C PHE A 46 -13.19 -15.76 -4.92
N GLN A 47 -14.52 -15.90 -5.03
CA GLN A 47 -15.44 -14.75 -5.01
C GLN A 47 -15.36 -13.99 -3.69
N LEU A 48 -15.34 -14.68 -2.55
CA LEU A 48 -15.19 -14.08 -1.23
C LEU A 48 -13.82 -13.39 -1.08
N ALA A 49 -12.73 -14.05 -1.49
CA ALA A 49 -11.39 -13.47 -1.42
C ALA A 49 -11.28 -12.19 -2.25
N ASN A 50 -11.86 -12.17 -3.45
CA ASN A 50 -11.94 -10.97 -4.28
C ASN A 50 -12.77 -9.86 -3.61
N PHE A 51 -13.94 -10.20 -3.06
CA PHE A 51 -14.78 -9.24 -2.33
C PHE A 51 -14.04 -8.63 -1.12
N LEU A 52 -13.38 -9.46 -0.31
CA LEU A 52 -12.58 -8.99 0.82
C LEU A 52 -11.41 -8.12 0.35
N GLY A 53 -10.75 -8.50 -0.75
CA GLY A 53 -9.71 -7.68 -1.39
C GLY A 53 -10.23 -6.29 -1.82
N GLN A 54 -11.40 -6.24 -2.44
CA GLN A 54 -12.07 -5.00 -2.80
C GLN A 54 -12.43 -4.15 -1.57
N LEU A 55 -12.94 -4.78 -0.50
CA LEU A 55 -13.30 -4.11 0.75
C LEU A 55 -12.07 -3.55 1.47
N VAL A 56 -10.95 -4.27 1.48
CA VAL A 56 -9.67 -3.78 2.01
C VAL A 56 -9.19 -2.57 1.22
N CYS A 57 -9.25 -2.63 -0.11
CA CYS A 57 -8.85 -1.48 -0.95
C CYS A 57 -9.78 -0.28 -0.74
N TRP A 58 -11.08 -0.51 -0.61
CA TRP A 58 -12.07 0.53 -0.39
C TRP A 58 -11.90 1.20 0.97
N SER A 59 -11.76 0.41 2.03
CA SER A 59 -11.52 0.93 3.40
C SER A 59 -10.22 1.73 3.49
N GLN A 60 -9.14 1.24 2.87
CA GLN A 60 -7.87 1.96 2.83
C GLN A 60 -8.00 3.31 2.11
N ARG A 61 -8.71 3.37 0.97
CA ARG A 61 -8.96 4.63 0.26
C ARG A 61 -9.76 5.63 1.12
N ILE A 62 -10.73 5.16 1.90
CA ILE A 62 -11.52 6.02 2.79
C ILE A 62 -10.66 6.62 3.89
N LEU A 63 -9.83 5.81 4.54
CA LEU A 63 -8.92 6.27 5.60
C LEU A 63 -7.89 7.29 5.08
N GLU A 64 -7.52 7.22 3.80
CA GLU A 64 -6.50 8.07 3.19
C GLU A 64 -7.05 9.33 2.50
N THR A 65 -8.37 9.56 2.53
CA THR A 65 -9.03 10.66 1.76
C THR A 65 -8.50 12.07 2.05
N ASN A 66 -7.93 12.30 3.23
CA ASN A 66 -7.38 13.59 3.65
C ASN A 66 -5.87 13.59 3.88
N ILE A 67 -5.17 12.54 3.43
CA ILE A 67 -3.72 12.41 3.66
C ILE A 67 -2.97 12.74 2.39
N GLU A 68 -2.04 13.68 2.50
CA GLU A 68 -1.09 13.97 1.43
C GLU A 68 -0.06 12.84 1.36
N LEU A 69 -0.16 11.98 0.33
CA LEU A 69 0.66 10.78 0.18
C LEU A 69 1.46 10.72 -1.12
N CYS A 70 2.46 9.84 -1.13
CA CYS A 70 3.29 9.50 -2.27
C CYS A 70 2.69 8.33 -3.04
N VAL A 71 2.09 8.65 -4.18
CA VAL A 71 1.50 7.65 -5.09
C VAL A 71 2.56 6.68 -5.63
N PHE A 72 3.81 7.13 -5.79
CA PHE A 72 4.89 6.27 -6.28
C PHE A 72 5.23 5.16 -5.26
N CYS A 73 5.49 5.53 -4.01
CA CYS A 73 5.75 4.58 -2.93
C CYS A 73 4.54 3.67 -2.68
N ARG A 74 3.32 4.23 -2.66
CA ARG A 74 2.10 3.44 -2.49
C ARG A 74 1.95 2.36 -3.57
N ASN A 75 2.19 2.70 -4.83
CA ASN A 75 2.09 1.74 -5.93
C ASN A 75 3.19 0.67 -5.90
N ASN A 76 4.32 0.95 -5.26
CA ASN A 76 5.39 -0.04 -5.05
C ASN A 76 5.19 -0.86 -3.76
N ASN A 77 4.01 -0.78 -3.14
CA ASN A 77 3.69 -1.48 -1.89
C ASN A 77 4.65 -1.14 -0.72
N GLU A 78 5.19 0.08 -0.70
CA GLU A 78 5.90 0.59 0.46
C GLU A 78 4.95 0.65 1.68
N PRO A 79 5.48 0.57 2.92
CA PRO A 79 4.64 0.60 4.11
C PRO A 79 3.95 1.97 4.27
N PHE A 80 2.83 1.97 5.01
CA PHE A 80 2.01 3.16 5.26
C PHE A 80 2.83 4.37 5.73
N GLU A 81 3.75 4.14 6.67
CA GLU A 81 4.64 5.17 7.22
C GLU A 81 5.51 5.84 6.15
N VAL A 82 5.95 5.07 5.15
CA VAL A 82 6.83 5.59 4.08
C VAL A 82 6.04 6.41 3.08
N TYR A 83 4.93 5.88 2.56
CA TYR A 83 4.19 6.60 1.52
C TYR A 83 3.36 7.76 2.06
N THR A 84 3.06 7.83 3.35
CA THR A 84 2.37 8.99 3.96
C THR A 84 3.32 10.09 4.44
N ALA A 85 4.63 9.82 4.54
CA ALA A 85 5.61 10.81 4.99
C ALA A 85 5.90 11.93 3.97
N HIS A 86 5.52 11.76 2.70
CA HIS A 86 5.88 12.71 1.63
C HIS A 86 4.93 12.63 0.44
N LYS A 87 5.04 13.59 -0.48
CA LYS A 87 4.37 13.58 -1.80
C LYS A 87 5.29 13.08 -2.90
N THR A 88 4.72 12.61 -4.00
CA THR A 88 5.51 12.30 -5.22
C THR A 88 6.17 13.57 -5.78
N LYS A 89 5.41 14.67 -5.86
CA LYS A 89 5.86 15.97 -6.38
C LYS A 89 5.34 17.13 -5.52
N ASP A 90 6.09 18.22 -5.49
CA ASP A 90 5.65 19.49 -4.88
C ASP A 90 4.75 20.31 -5.83
N ARG A 91 4.28 21.46 -5.33
CA ARG A 91 3.43 22.40 -6.10
C ARG A 91 4.14 23.00 -7.32
N SER A 92 5.47 23.00 -7.32
CA SER A 92 6.29 23.46 -8.46
C SER A 92 6.56 22.36 -9.49
N GLY A 93 6.06 21.14 -9.25
CA GLY A 93 6.23 20.00 -10.14
C GLY A 93 7.57 19.28 -9.99
N ARG A 94 8.39 19.63 -9.00
CA ARG A 94 9.66 18.94 -8.68
C ARG A 94 9.38 17.66 -7.91
N VAL A 95 10.16 16.62 -8.17
CA VAL A 95 10.04 15.35 -7.45
C VAL A 95 10.53 15.48 -6.02
N THR A 96 9.66 15.18 -5.05
CA THR A 96 9.99 15.20 -3.61
C THR A 96 10.21 13.81 -3.03
N CYS A 97 9.76 12.74 -3.72
CA CYS A 97 9.92 11.38 -3.25
C CYS A 97 11.40 10.94 -3.18
N PRO A 98 11.94 10.58 -2.01
CA PRO A 98 13.36 10.24 -1.86
C PRO A 98 13.75 9.00 -2.68
N ILE A 99 12.87 8.01 -2.79
CA ILE A 99 13.10 6.79 -3.59
C ILE A 99 13.18 7.16 -5.08
N LEU A 100 12.19 7.90 -5.59
CA LEU A 100 12.19 8.29 -7.00
C LEU A 100 13.34 9.23 -7.34
N ARG A 101 13.78 10.10 -6.43
CA ARG A 101 14.91 11.01 -6.65
C ARG A 101 16.23 10.29 -6.89
N GLN A 102 16.42 9.11 -6.32
CA GLN A 102 17.61 8.28 -6.53
C GLN A 102 17.58 7.55 -7.89
N PHE A 103 16.40 7.43 -8.50
CA PHE A 103 16.27 6.81 -9.80
C PHE A 103 16.86 7.71 -10.90
N VAL A 104 17.71 7.12 -11.73
CA VAL A 104 18.27 7.76 -12.93
C VAL A 104 17.58 7.15 -14.14
N CYS A 105 16.89 7.95 -14.93
CA CYS A 105 16.26 7.46 -16.16
C CYS A 105 17.34 6.95 -17.14
N PRO A 106 17.32 5.67 -17.55
CA PRO A 106 18.36 5.12 -18.44
C PRO A 106 18.30 5.70 -19.87
N VAL A 107 17.19 6.34 -20.24
CA VAL A 107 16.99 6.90 -21.59
C VAL A 107 17.49 8.34 -21.69
N CYS A 108 17.29 9.14 -20.64
CA CYS A 108 17.59 10.58 -20.70
C CYS A 108 18.51 11.09 -19.59
N GLY A 109 18.86 10.25 -18.62
CA GLY A 109 19.70 10.61 -17.47
C GLY A 109 18.97 11.44 -16.39
N GLY A 110 17.67 11.70 -16.53
CA GLY A 110 16.92 12.50 -15.56
C GLY A 110 16.91 11.88 -14.16
N THR A 111 17.25 12.66 -13.14
CA THR A 111 17.34 12.25 -11.73
C THR A 111 17.01 13.44 -10.80
N GLY A 112 16.97 13.22 -9.47
CA GLY A 112 16.66 14.24 -8.47
C GLY A 112 15.32 14.93 -8.72
N ASP A 113 15.30 16.26 -8.84
CA ASP A 113 14.10 17.06 -9.08
C ASP A 113 13.38 16.69 -10.39
N ARG A 114 14.12 16.13 -11.35
CA ARG A 114 13.63 15.74 -12.69
C ARG A 114 13.51 14.22 -12.85
N ALA A 115 13.60 13.45 -11.77
CA ALA A 115 13.50 12.01 -11.83
C ALA A 115 12.14 11.54 -12.35
N HIS A 116 12.13 10.41 -13.05
CA HIS A 116 10.93 9.77 -13.59
C HIS A 116 11.25 8.35 -14.02
N THR A 117 10.25 7.45 -13.99
CA THR A 117 10.42 6.12 -14.57
C THR A 117 10.40 6.17 -16.09
N ILE A 118 10.91 5.12 -16.74
CA ILE A 118 11.04 5.03 -18.20
C ILE A 118 9.73 5.39 -18.93
N ARG A 119 8.58 4.92 -18.44
CA ARG A 119 7.24 5.22 -19.00
C ARG A 119 6.90 6.71 -19.06
N TYR A 120 7.47 7.51 -18.17
CA TYR A 120 7.24 8.95 -18.10
C TYR A 120 8.41 9.77 -18.65
N CYS A 121 9.33 9.12 -19.37
CA CYS A 121 10.45 9.80 -20.00
C CYS A 121 9.97 10.80 -21.07
N PRO A 122 10.34 12.09 -20.96
CA PRO A 122 9.93 13.10 -21.93
C PRO A 122 10.52 12.82 -23.32
N LYS A 123 11.74 12.26 -23.41
CA LYS A 123 12.36 11.90 -24.70
C LYS A 123 11.59 10.82 -25.45
N LEU A 124 10.91 9.90 -24.74
CA LEU A 124 10.07 8.87 -25.37
C LEU A 124 8.71 9.44 -25.77
N ARG A 125 8.13 10.32 -24.95
CA ARG A 125 6.84 10.97 -25.25
C ARG A 125 6.90 11.90 -26.45
N THR A 126 8.04 12.54 -26.70
CA THR A 126 8.22 13.41 -27.88
C THR A 126 8.43 12.62 -29.18
N GLN A 127 8.86 11.36 -29.12
CA GLN A 127 8.99 10.51 -30.31
C GLN A 127 7.63 9.97 -30.79
N SER A 128 6.66 9.85 -29.89
CA SER A 128 5.28 9.47 -30.24
C SER A 128 4.45 10.59 -30.89
N THR A 129 4.95 11.83 -30.94
CA THR A 129 4.19 13.00 -31.46
C THR A 129 4.60 13.44 -32.87
N VAL A 130 5.42 12.67 -33.60
CA VAL A 130 5.94 13.10 -34.93
C VAL A 130 5.41 12.27 -36.11
N THR A 131 4.46 11.34 -35.91
CA THR A 131 3.84 10.63 -37.05
C THR A 131 2.33 10.52 -36.92
N CYS A 132 1.60 11.53 -37.42
CA CYS A 132 0.28 11.32 -38.05
C CYS A 132 -0.17 12.59 -38.80
N ALA A 133 0.37 12.79 -40.01
CA ALA A 133 -0.38 13.43 -41.08
C ALA A 133 -1.16 12.32 -41.81
N SER A 134 -2.29 11.88 -41.25
CA SER A 134 -3.45 11.33 -41.98
C SER A 134 -4.52 10.75 -41.04
N SER A 135 -5.73 11.31 -41.20
CA SER A 135 -7.05 10.66 -41.10
C SER A 135 -7.54 10.15 -39.73
N GLY A 136 -8.65 10.74 -39.31
CA GLY A 136 -9.30 10.52 -38.01
C GLY A 136 -9.72 9.09 -37.72
N ARG A 137 -9.42 8.67 -36.49
CA ARG A 137 -10.33 8.13 -35.45
C ARG A 137 -9.46 7.84 -34.22
N GLY A 138 -9.94 8.21 -33.04
CA GLY A 138 -9.15 8.26 -31.81
C GLY A 138 -8.49 6.94 -31.42
N CYS A 139 -7.20 7.00 -31.08
CA CYS A 139 -6.46 5.86 -30.54
C CYS A 139 -6.25 6.07 -29.03
N SER A 140 -6.81 5.13 -28.27
CA SER A 140 -6.56 4.96 -26.84
C SER A 140 -5.06 4.80 -26.60
N MET A 141 -4.47 5.71 -25.83
CA MET A 141 -3.04 5.70 -25.47
C MET A 141 -2.77 4.59 -24.45
N ASN A 142 -2.76 3.34 -24.91
CA ASN A 142 -2.26 2.18 -24.16
C ASN A 142 -1.62 1.14 -25.11
N SER A 143 -0.88 1.60 -26.11
CA SER A 143 -0.05 0.72 -26.96
C SER A 143 1.41 0.82 -26.51
N PRO A 144 1.96 -0.15 -25.76
CA PRO A 144 3.38 -0.19 -25.47
C PRO A 144 4.11 -0.53 -26.78
N LEU A 145 4.69 0.47 -27.45
CA LEU A 145 5.54 0.22 -28.62
C LEU A 145 6.83 -0.47 -28.17
N ARG A 146 6.82 -1.80 -28.32
CA ARG A 146 7.89 -2.66 -28.85
C ARG A 146 9.35 -2.27 -28.54
N LEU A 147 9.70 -2.11 -27.26
CA LEU A 147 11.09 -2.19 -26.79
C LEU A 147 11.31 -3.42 -25.89
N SER A 148 10.56 -4.49 -26.12
CA SER A 148 10.62 -5.73 -25.36
C SER A 148 11.78 -6.66 -25.74
N SER A 149 12.71 -6.25 -26.61
CA SER A 149 13.83 -7.11 -27.02
C SER A 149 15.22 -6.59 -26.64
N GLN A 150 15.34 -5.40 -26.03
CA GLN A 150 16.65 -4.86 -25.61
C GLN A 150 16.76 -4.53 -24.10
N LEU A 151 15.72 -4.75 -23.31
CA LEU A 151 15.75 -4.58 -21.84
C LEU A 151 15.42 -5.87 -21.05
N VAL A 152 15.52 -7.03 -21.69
CA VAL A 152 15.36 -8.34 -21.00
C VAL A 152 16.68 -8.83 -20.40
N GLU A 153 17.83 -8.22 -20.72
CA GLU A 153 19.15 -8.60 -20.16
C GLU A 153 19.60 -7.81 -18.92
N ALA A 154 18.75 -6.96 -18.33
CA ALA A 154 19.12 -6.20 -17.14
C ALA A 154 18.53 -6.71 -15.81
N GLY A 155 17.75 -7.81 -15.81
CA GLY A 155 17.34 -8.50 -14.57
C GLY A 155 16.69 -7.64 -13.46
N LEU A 156 16.01 -6.55 -13.80
CA LEU A 156 15.52 -5.55 -12.83
C LEU A 156 13.99 -5.49 -12.66
N LEU A 157 13.26 -6.54 -13.06
CA LEU A 157 11.82 -6.61 -12.87
C LEU A 157 11.43 -7.96 -12.27
N ASP A 158 11.16 -7.97 -10.97
CA ASP A 158 10.42 -9.06 -10.33
C ASP A 158 8.91 -8.95 -10.63
N PRO A 159 8.21 -10.08 -10.81
CA PRO A 159 6.82 -10.14 -11.24
C PRO A 159 5.85 -9.91 -10.07
N GLY A 160 4.85 -9.04 -10.26
CA GLY A 160 3.84 -8.83 -9.22
C GLY A 160 2.77 -7.78 -9.49
N THR A 161 2.22 -7.71 -10.72
CA THR A 161 0.95 -7.00 -10.93
C THR A 161 -0.20 -7.99 -10.77
N CYS A 162 -0.70 -8.15 -9.55
CA CYS A 162 -2.04 -8.65 -9.30
C CYS A 162 -2.92 -7.46 -8.91
N CYS A 163 -3.39 -6.71 -9.92
CA CYS A 163 -4.59 -5.89 -9.83
C CYS A 163 -5.18 -5.85 -11.25
N VAL A 164 -6.08 -6.79 -11.50
CA VAL A 164 -6.92 -6.85 -12.70
C VAL A 164 -7.72 -5.54 -12.79
N GLY A 165 -7.83 -5.02 -14.01
CA GLY A 165 -8.50 -3.75 -14.29
C GLY A 165 -10.00 -3.76 -14.02
N ASN A 166 -10.60 -2.60 -14.18
CA ASN A 166 -12.03 -2.52 -14.47
C ASN A 166 -12.28 -1.45 -15.53
N THR A 167 -13.03 -1.88 -16.55
CA THR A 167 -13.66 -1.17 -17.68
C THR A 167 -12.76 -0.41 -18.65
#